data_AF-A0A534EVG2-F1
#
_entry.id   AF-A0A534EVG2-F1
#
_cell.length_a   1.000
_cell.length_b   1.000
_cell.length_c   1.000
_cell.angle_alpha   90.00
_cell.angle_beta   90.00
_cell.angle_gamma   90.00
#
_symmetry.space_group_name_H-M   'P 1'
#
loop_
_entity.id
_entity.type
_entity.pdbx_description
1 polymer ?
#
loop_
_entity_poly.entity_id
_entity_poly.type
_entity_poly.pdbx_seq_one_letter_code
_entity_poly.pdbx_strand_id
1 'polypeptide(L)' 'MSNPSASHVEPAARVLRLKRGEDRRLAAGHLWVFSNEIDTASTPLTAFDVGAVAELRTSRDAFLGYVCVN' A
#
# COMPACT_ATOMS: atom_id res chain seq x y z
N MET A 1 -35.84 -1.39 -7.51
CA MET A 1 -35.20 -0.73 -6.35
C MET A 1 -34.68 -1.83 -5.44
N SER A 2 -33.46 -2.32 -5.68
CA SER A 2 -32.79 -3.25 -4.76
C SER A 2 -31.37 -2.77 -4.61
N ASN A 3 -31.06 -2.20 -3.45
CA ASN A 3 -29.69 -2.15 -2.96
C ASN A 3 -29.68 -3.00 -1.69
N PRO A 4 -28.94 -4.11 -1.67
CA PRO A 4 -28.42 -4.65 -0.43
C PRO A 4 -26.95 -4.29 -0.39
N SER A 5 -26.63 -3.31 0.45
CA SER A 5 -25.37 -3.15 1.15
C SER A 5 -24.30 -4.18 0.77
N ALA A 6 -23.50 -3.87 -0.25
CA ALA A 6 -22.12 -4.32 -0.20
C ALA A 6 -21.55 -3.64 1.04
N SER A 7 -21.58 -4.35 2.16
CA SER A 7 -20.62 -4.18 3.22
C SER A 7 -19.25 -4.32 2.55
N HIS A 8 -18.76 -3.22 1.99
CA HIS A 8 -17.35 -2.99 1.79
C HIS A 8 -16.83 -3.03 3.23
N VAL A 9 -16.50 -4.24 3.67
CA VAL A 9 -15.51 -4.42 4.71
C VAL A 9 -14.33 -3.65 4.13
N GLU A 10 -14.14 -2.39 4.56
CA GLU A 10 -12.84 -1.75 4.38
C GLU A 10 -11.89 -2.77 4.97
N PRO A 11 -11.10 -3.48 4.15
CA PRO A 11 -10.15 -4.41 4.70
C PRO A 11 -9.23 -3.48 5.48
N ALA A 12 -9.27 -3.55 6.81
CA ALA A 12 -8.50 -2.69 7.70
C ALA A 12 -7.15 -2.44 7.04
N ALA A 13 -6.97 -1.20 6.55
CA ALA A 13 -6.08 -0.91 5.42
C ALA A 13 -4.74 -1.60 5.66
N ARG A 14 -4.43 -2.62 4.86
CA ARG A 14 -3.15 -3.31 5.01
C ARG A 14 -2.09 -2.33 4.53
N VAL A 15 -1.37 -1.74 5.48
CA VAL A 15 -0.36 -0.72 5.21
C VAL A 15 0.86 -1.39 4.59
N LEU A 16 1.40 -0.79 3.53
CA LEU A 16 2.74 -1.04 3.01
C LEU A 16 3.64 0.12 3.41
N ARG A 17 4.75 -0.20 4.09
CA ARG A 17 5.74 0.80 4.50
C ARG A 17 6.93 0.76 3.56
N LEU A 18 7.35 1.93 3.11
CA LEU A 18 8.61 2.10 2.41
C LEU A 18 9.79 2.03 3.38
N LYS A 19 10.91 1.53 2.88
CA LYS A 19 12.21 1.73 3.50
C LYS A 19 12.57 3.22 3.54
N ARG A 20 13.47 3.57 4.44
CA ARG A 20 13.89 4.96 4.65
C ARG A 20 14.51 5.53 3.37
N GLY A 21 13.90 6.58 2.83
CA GLY A 21 14.41 7.35 1.68
C GLY A 21 13.90 6.91 0.31
N GLU A 22 13.13 5.82 0.24
CA GLU A 22 12.55 5.31 -1.02
C GLU A 22 11.31 6.11 -1.48
N ASP A 23 10.81 7.02 -0.64
CA ASP A 23 9.70 7.93 -0.95
C ASP A 23 10.08 9.05 -1.94
N ARG A 24 11.38 9.30 -2.13
CA ARG A 24 11.87 10.39 -3.02
C ARG A 24 11.50 10.18 -4.49
N ARG A 25 11.55 8.93 -4.96
CA ARG A 25 11.23 8.61 -6.36
C ARG A 25 9.74 8.80 -6.64
N LEU A 26 8.89 8.37 -5.70
CA LEU A 26 7.45 8.58 -5.75
C LEU A 26 7.11 10.08 -5.77
N ALA A 27 7.75 10.87 -4.91
CA ALA A 27 7.60 12.32 -4.89
C ALA A 27 8.04 13.00 -6.20
N ALA A 28 8.99 12.41 -6.93
CA ALA A 28 9.43 12.88 -8.24
C ALA A 28 8.52 12.44 -9.41
N GLY A 29 7.40 11.76 -9.13
CA GLY A 29 6.41 11.33 -10.13
C GLY A 29 6.57 9.89 -10.62
N HIS A 30 7.49 9.11 -10.05
CA HIS A 30 7.60 7.69 -10.38
C HIS A 30 6.59 6.89 -9.56
N LEU A 31 5.39 6.68 -10.12
CA LEU A 31 4.24 6.09 -9.41
C LEU A 31 4.36 4.59 -9.07
N TRP A 32 5.42 3.93 -9.54
CA TRP A 32 5.62 2.51 -9.30
C TRP A 32 6.49 2.29 -8.07
N VAL A 33 6.08 1.31 -7.25
CA VAL A 33 6.81 0.87 -6.05
C VAL A 33 7.30 -0.55 -6.31
N PHE A 34 8.59 -0.77 -6.13
CA PHE A 34 9.21 -2.08 -6.29
C PHE A 34 9.31 -2.80 -4.94
N SER A 35 9.30 -4.14 -4.97
CA SER A 35 9.33 -4.95 -3.75
C SER A 35 10.59 -4.74 -2.89
N ASN A 36 11.72 -4.34 -3.50
CA ASN A 36 12.95 -4.01 -2.78
C ASN A 36 12.86 -2.68 -2.02
N GLU A 37 11.92 -1.79 -2.36
CA GLU A 37 11.69 -0.49 -1.71
C GLU A 37 10.77 -0.63 -0.47
N ILE A 38 10.05 -1.75 -0.35
CA ILE A 38 9.16 -2.05 0.77
C ILE A 38 9.94 -2.60 1.97
N ASP A 39 9.59 -2.13 3.16
CA ASP A 39 10.01 -2.71 4.43
C ASP A 39 9.20 -3.98 4.71
N THR A 40 9.65 -5.08 4.12
CA THR A 40 9.01 -6.39 4.24
C THR A 40 9.15 -7.01 5.64
N ALA A 41 10.01 -6.46 6.51
CA ALA A 41 10.13 -6.90 7.89
C ALA A 41 8.95 -6.39 8.74
N SER A 42 8.50 -5.14 8.51
CA SER A 42 7.31 -4.60 9.17
C SER A 42 6.01 -4.93 8.44
N THR A 43 6.06 -4.96 7.11
CA THR A 43 4.88 -5.19 6.25
C THR A 43 5.19 -6.27 5.20
N PRO A 44 5.09 -7.57 5.55
CA PRO A 44 5.40 -8.65 4.62
C PRO A 44 4.48 -8.65 3.40
N LEU A 45 5.07 -8.62 2.19
CA LEU A 45 4.31 -8.65 0.93
C LEU A 45 3.50 -9.93 0.74
N THR A 46 3.95 -11.05 1.33
CA THR A 46 3.24 -12.34 1.31
C THR A 46 1.91 -12.31 2.06
N ALA A 47 1.64 -11.26 2.85
CA ALA A 47 0.35 -11.07 3.47
C ALA A 47 -0.72 -10.61 2.47
N PHE A 48 -0.33 -10.10 1.29
CA PHE A 48 -1.25 -9.48 0.35
C PHE A 48 -1.60 -10.44 -0.78
N ASP A 49 -2.88 -10.45 -1.17
CA ASP A 49 -3.31 -11.10 -2.40
C ASP A 49 -2.92 -10.25 -3.61
N VAL A 50 -2.66 -10.89 -4.75
CA VAL A 50 -2.47 -10.19 -6.02
C VAL A 50 -3.75 -9.40 -6.36
N GLY A 51 -3.61 -8.14 -6.73
CA GLY A 51 -4.72 -7.22 -6.99
C GLY A 51 -5.25 -6.51 -5.75
N ALA A 52 -4.74 -6.81 -4.54
CA ALA A 52 -5.18 -6.15 -3.31
C ALA A 52 -4.78 -4.66 -3.28
N VAL A 53 -5.66 -3.83 -2.74
CA VAL A 53 -5.39 -2.41 -2.48
C VAL A 53 -4.79 -2.24 -1.08
N ALA A 54 -3.71 -1.46 -1.00
CA ALA A 54 -2.96 -1.21 0.23
C ALA A 54 -2.72 0.30 0.42
N GLU A 55 -2.66 0.74 1.67
CA GLU A 55 -2.23 2.09 2.01
C GLU A 55 -0.70 2.17 1.96
N LEU A 56 -0.13 3.07 1.16
CA LEU A 56 1.32 3.27 1.10
C LEU A 56 1.74 4.39 2.06
N ARG A 57 2.70 4.07 2.93
CA ARG A 57 3.29 5.03 3.88
C ARG A 57 4.80 5.11 3.73
N THR A 58 5.34 6.30 4.02
CA THR A 58 6.79 6.50 4.19
C THR A 58 7.33 5.71 5.39
N SER A 59 8.65 5.62 5.52
CA SER A 59 9.29 5.04 6.72
C SER A 59 8.95 5.78 8.03
N ARG A 60 8.48 7.03 7.94
CA ARG A 60 8.03 7.87 9.07
C ARG A 60 6.51 7.84 9.27
N ASP A 61 5.83 6.89 8.63
CA ASP A 61 4.38 6.69 8.74
C ASP A 61 3.51 7.80 8.14
N ALA A 62 4.09 8.71 7.36
CA ALA A 62 3.32 9.65 6.55
C ALA A 62 2.64 8.93 5.36
N PHE A 63 1.35 9.17 5.17
CA PHE A 63 0.56 8.66 4.04
C PHE A 63 1.03 9.24 2.70
N LEU A 64 1.14 8.38 1.69
CA LEU A 64 1.50 8.76 0.32
C LEU A 64 0.36 8.52 -0.68
N GLY A 65 -0.47 7.51 -0.46
CA GLY A 65 -1.54 7.14 -1.38
C GLY A 65 -1.98 5.69 -1.23
N TYR A 66 -2.82 5.23 -2.15
CA TYR A 66 -3.20 3.84 -2.29
C TYR A 66 -2.44 3.19 -3.45
N VAL A 67 -2.05 1.93 -3.27
CA VAL A 67 -1.37 1.12 -4.30
C VAL A 67 -2.08 -0.21 -4.48
N CYS A 68 -1.98 -0.77 -5.69
CA CYS A 68 -2.39 -2.12 -5.99
C CYS A 68 -1.17 -3.04 -5.93
N VAL A 69 -1.29 -4.17 -5.22
CA VAL A 69 -0.26 -5.21 -5.20
C VAL A 69 -0.36 -6.05 -6.47
N ASN A 70 0.77 -6.38 -7.08
CA ASN A 70 0.87 -7.22 -8.27
C ASN A 70 1.90 -8.33 -8.08
#